data_AF-F2S216-F1
#
_entry.id   AF-F2S216-F1
#
_cell.length_a   1.000
_cell.length_b   1.000
_cell.length_c   1.000
_cell.angle_alpha   90.00
_cell.angle_beta   90.00
_cell.angle_gamma   90.00
#
_symmetry.space_group_name_H-M   'P 1'
#
loop_
_entity.id
_entity.type
_entity.pdbx_description
1 polymer ?
#
loop_
_entity_poly.entity_id
_entity_poly.type
_entity_poly.pdbx_seq_one_letter_code
_entity_poly.pdbx_strand_id
1 'polypeptide(L)'
;MASVSDVSEANPDRLQQIMHVLHNNHIFEYDPASHRYRNNRISALLHTTHWTQWHNWVDLYGNEFYDIARGIPQSIRRDEKKWGAQINFNTSDDMFTYFQAQGWLPRLHRTLGGGAIAQAPGILADYPWHEFGSRTVLDVGGGGGGFLVSLLREYPDLKGAILDLPRTIEHATTLFHNPDGVYYDLRERVPRENLIGGDFLKSVPSFEVYTMKWILHDWKDPDVITILRCIRAALIPGPDSRLVVLESILSDGQYGRLSRYGDINMMMTANGQERTEEQWQKLAAASGWEISKIYPLRRSWVCAIDLRPRAYWKA
;
A
#
# COMPACT_ATOMS: atom_id res chain seq x y z
N MET A 1 31.13 -22.46 4.28
CA MET A 1 30.92 -21.79 2.98
C MET A 1 30.83 -22.77 1.83
N ALA A 2 31.73 -23.74 1.70
CA ALA A 2 31.67 -24.79 0.66
C ALA A 2 30.26 -25.34 0.44
N SER A 3 29.60 -25.89 1.48
CA SER A 3 28.26 -26.48 1.30
C SER A 3 27.15 -25.51 0.87
N VAL A 4 27.28 -24.21 1.15
CA VAL A 4 26.29 -23.21 0.70
C VAL A 4 26.57 -22.85 -0.76
N SER A 5 27.85 -22.68 -1.09
CA SER A 5 28.33 -22.43 -2.46
C SER A 5 27.94 -23.55 -3.41
N ASP A 6 28.10 -24.81 -2.97
CA ASP A 6 27.79 -26.00 -3.74
C ASP A 6 26.29 -26.12 -4.00
N VAL A 7 25.46 -25.90 -2.98
CA VAL A 7 23.99 -25.98 -3.09
C VAL A 7 23.43 -24.82 -3.92
N SER A 8 24.04 -23.63 -3.82
CA SER A 8 23.58 -22.45 -4.56
C SER A 8 24.25 -22.28 -5.93
N GLU A 9 25.15 -23.19 -6.30
CA GLU A 9 26.00 -23.09 -7.50
C GLU A 9 26.76 -21.74 -7.60
N ALA A 10 27.04 -21.10 -6.47
CA ALA A 10 27.70 -19.80 -6.44
C ALA A 10 29.23 -19.96 -6.45
N ASN A 11 29.92 -18.94 -6.98
CA ASN A 11 31.37 -18.85 -6.78
C ASN A 11 31.67 -18.59 -5.29
N PRO A 12 32.53 -19.40 -4.64
CA PRO A 12 32.72 -19.35 -3.19
C PRO A 12 33.32 -18.03 -2.70
N ASP A 13 34.28 -17.47 -3.44
CA ASP A 13 34.92 -16.21 -3.06
C ASP A 13 33.93 -15.03 -3.15
N ARG A 14 33.13 -15.00 -4.23
CA ARG A 14 32.10 -13.97 -4.42
C ARG A 14 30.98 -14.10 -3.39
N LEU A 15 30.54 -15.32 -3.10
CA LEU A 15 29.55 -15.57 -2.05
C LEU A 15 30.09 -15.14 -0.69
N GLN A 16 31.37 -15.37 -0.40
CA GLN A 16 32.00 -14.92 0.82
C GLN A 16 32.04 -13.39 0.94
N GLN A 17 32.37 -12.69 -0.13
CA GLN A 17 32.33 -11.22 -0.15
C GLN A 17 30.92 -10.68 0.16
N ILE A 18 29.87 -11.29 -0.41
CA ILE A 18 28.48 -10.93 -0.11
C ILE A 18 28.16 -11.21 1.36
N MET A 19 28.48 -12.41 1.84
CA MET A 19 28.18 -12.80 3.23
C MET A 19 28.90 -11.93 4.25
N HIS A 20 30.13 -11.46 3.95
CA HIS A 20 30.83 -10.47 4.77
C HIS A 20 30.00 -9.20 4.99
N VAL A 21 29.39 -8.67 3.93
CA VAL A 21 28.51 -7.50 4.06
C VAL A 21 27.27 -7.84 4.87
N LEU A 22 26.62 -8.98 4.58
CA LEU A 22 25.35 -9.33 5.21
C LEU A 22 25.49 -9.60 6.71
N HIS A 23 26.55 -10.29 7.17
CA HIS A 23 26.73 -10.54 8.60
C HIS A 23 27.17 -9.28 9.37
N ASN A 24 27.98 -8.41 8.76
CA ASN A 24 28.37 -7.13 9.38
C ASN A 24 27.18 -6.16 9.47
N ASN A 25 26.16 -6.33 8.64
CA ASN A 25 24.88 -5.63 8.76
C ASN A 25 23.85 -6.41 9.60
N HIS A 26 24.28 -7.43 10.34
CA HIS A 26 23.47 -8.26 11.24
C HIS A 26 22.32 -9.03 10.56
N ILE A 27 22.37 -9.22 9.23
CA ILE A 27 21.35 -9.98 8.49
C ILE A 27 21.53 -11.49 8.72
N PHE A 28 22.76 -11.97 8.78
CA PHE A 28 23.11 -13.34 9.16
C PHE A 28 24.07 -13.35 10.36
N GLU A 29 24.15 -14.48 11.06
CA GLU A 29 25.19 -14.71 12.07
C GLU A 29 26.39 -15.42 11.45
N TYR A 30 27.59 -15.11 11.95
CA TYR A 30 28.84 -15.76 11.55
C TYR A 30 29.59 -16.22 12.81
N ASP A 31 29.92 -17.50 12.86
CA ASP A 31 30.75 -18.11 13.91
C ASP A 31 32.20 -18.19 13.42
N PRO A 32 33.13 -17.40 14.00
CA PRO A 32 34.53 -17.39 13.58
C PRO A 32 35.29 -18.65 13.96
N ALA A 33 34.84 -19.41 14.98
CA ALA A 33 35.51 -20.64 15.39
C ALA A 33 35.22 -21.79 14.43
N SER A 34 33.98 -21.85 13.92
CA SER A 34 33.57 -22.89 12.96
C SER A 34 33.59 -22.43 11.50
N HIS A 35 33.79 -21.13 11.23
CA HIS A 35 33.66 -20.52 9.90
C HIS A 35 32.29 -20.79 9.23
N ARG A 36 31.23 -20.81 10.04
CA ARG A 36 29.86 -21.12 9.58
C ARG A 36 28.94 -19.92 9.74
N TYR A 37 28.09 -19.74 8.74
CA TYR A 37 26.98 -18.80 8.80
C TYR A 37 25.72 -19.48 9.29
N ARG A 38 24.87 -18.74 9.99
CA ARG A 38 23.57 -19.20 10.50
C ARG A 38 22.51 -18.16 10.25
N ASN A 39 21.27 -18.63 10.09
CA ASN A 39 20.12 -17.74 10.08
C ASN A 39 19.93 -17.11 11.46
N ASN A 40 19.45 -15.87 11.48
CA ASN A 40 19.01 -15.18 12.67
C ASN A 40 17.59 -14.62 12.47
N ARG A 41 17.10 -13.79 13.40
CA ARG A 41 15.75 -13.22 13.32
C ARG A 41 15.49 -12.37 12.07
N ILE A 42 16.52 -11.76 11.48
CA ILE A 42 16.43 -10.91 10.29
C ILE A 42 16.43 -11.79 9.04
N SER A 43 17.42 -12.67 8.86
CA SER A 43 17.44 -13.55 7.68
C SER A 43 16.27 -14.55 7.65
N ALA A 44 15.68 -14.90 8.80
CA ALA A 44 14.46 -15.71 8.85
C ALA A 44 13.29 -15.07 8.09
N LEU A 45 13.25 -13.73 8.00
CA LEU A 45 12.24 -13.00 7.23
C LEU A 45 12.39 -13.23 5.71
N LEU A 46 13.59 -13.61 5.26
CA LEU A 46 13.92 -13.85 3.85
C LEU A 46 13.61 -15.28 3.40
N HIS A 47 13.08 -16.13 4.29
CA HIS A 47 12.69 -17.49 3.90
C HIS A 47 11.48 -17.43 2.95
N THR A 48 11.48 -18.26 1.92
CA THR A 48 10.38 -18.34 0.93
C THR A 48 9.07 -18.79 1.57
N THR A 49 9.14 -19.52 2.68
CA THR A 49 7.99 -20.01 3.45
C THR A 49 7.55 -19.06 4.56
N HIS A 50 8.26 -17.97 4.81
CA HIS A 50 7.88 -17.02 5.87
C HIS A 50 6.60 -16.27 5.49
N TRP A 51 5.60 -16.23 6.36
CA TRP A 51 4.25 -15.73 6.04
C TRP A 51 4.20 -14.27 5.53
N THR A 52 5.15 -13.43 5.93
CA THR A 52 5.25 -12.04 5.45
C THR A 52 5.84 -11.90 4.04
N GLN A 53 6.47 -12.95 3.53
CA GLN A 53 6.98 -13.03 2.16
C GLN A 53 7.95 -11.89 1.78
N TRP A 54 8.79 -11.42 2.73
CA TRP A 54 9.71 -10.28 2.50
C TRP A 54 10.76 -10.52 1.40
N HIS A 55 11.05 -11.79 1.07
CA HIS A 55 11.94 -12.13 -0.03
C HIS A 55 11.47 -11.60 -1.39
N ASN A 56 10.15 -11.46 -1.61
CA ASN A 56 9.61 -10.88 -2.84
C ASN A 56 10.04 -9.41 -3.02
N TRP A 57 10.17 -8.67 -1.90
CA TRP A 57 10.63 -7.27 -1.93
C TRP A 57 12.10 -7.20 -2.32
N VAL A 58 12.95 -8.11 -1.81
CA VAL A 58 14.38 -8.15 -2.16
C VAL A 58 14.56 -8.37 -3.66
N ASP A 59 13.79 -9.29 -4.25
CA ASP A 59 13.85 -9.58 -5.68
C ASP A 59 13.38 -8.39 -6.53
N LEU A 60 12.17 -7.88 -6.30
CA LEU A 60 11.61 -6.77 -7.08
C LEU A 60 12.45 -5.48 -6.96
N TYR A 61 12.92 -5.17 -5.74
CA TYR A 61 13.68 -3.95 -5.51
C TYR A 61 15.12 -4.03 -5.98
N GLY A 62 15.73 -5.22 -5.88
CA GLY A 62 17.08 -5.45 -6.39
C GLY A 62 17.18 -5.46 -7.91
N ASN A 63 16.06 -5.61 -8.61
CA ASN A 63 15.99 -5.66 -10.07
C ASN A 63 15.21 -4.46 -10.63
N GLU A 64 13.90 -4.59 -10.88
CA GLU A 64 13.13 -3.62 -11.66
C GLU A 64 13.13 -2.21 -11.03
N PHE A 65 12.99 -2.08 -9.71
CA PHE A 65 13.03 -0.75 -9.08
C PHE A 65 14.44 -0.16 -9.03
N TYR A 66 15.48 -1.00 -8.94
CA TYR A 66 16.86 -0.53 -9.05
C TYR A 66 17.15 0.04 -10.44
N ASP A 67 16.62 -0.60 -11.49
CA ASP A 67 16.70 -0.08 -12.85
C ASP A 67 15.93 1.23 -13.00
N ILE A 68 14.68 1.31 -12.50
CA ILE A 68 13.87 2.54 -12.50
C ILE A 68 14.63 3.71 -11.87
N ALA A 69 15.36 3.47 -10.78
CA ALA A 69 16.09 4.51 -10.07
C ALA A 69 17.17 5.21 -10.94
N ARG A 70 17.65 4.58 -12.01
CA ARG A 70 18.60 5.21 -12.96
C ARG A 70 17.98 6.39 -13.71
N GLY A 71 16.65 6.46 -13.81
CA GLY A 71 15.93 7.59 -14.42
C GLY A 71 15.84 8.85 -13.54
N ILE A 72 16.13 8.75 -12.24
CA ILE A 72 15.93 9.84 -11.27
C ILE A 72 16.68 11.14 -11.66
N PRO A 73 17.98 11.11 -12.06
CA PRO A 73 18.70 12.35 -12.37
C PRO A 73 18.10 13.17 -13.50
N GLN A 74 17.39 12.53 -14.44
CA GLN A 74 16.66 13.22 -15.50
C GLN A 74 15.26 13.63 -15.04
N SER A 75 14.54 12.79 -14.28
CA SER A 75 13.16 13.07 -13.87
C SER A 75 13.00 14.30 -12.98
N ILE A 76 14.06 14.69 -12.24
CA ILE A 76 14.02 15.85 -11.34
C ILE A 76 14.30 17.19 -12.04
N ARG A 77 14.51 17.19 -13.36
CA ARG A 77 14.72 18.42 -14.13
C ARG A 77 13.40 19.18 -14.27
N ARG A 78 13.46 20.52 -14.19
CA ARG A 78 12.27 21.39 -14.12
C ARG A 78 11.32 21.25 -15.32
N ASP A 79 11.86 20.95 -16.49
CA ASP A 79 11.15 20.83 -17.76
C ASP A 79 10.75 19.39 -18.10
N GLU A 80 11.20 18.41 -17.32
CA GLU A 80 10.89 17.00 -17.54
C GLU A 80 9.48 16.67 -17.04
N LYS A 81 8.73 15.92 -17.84
CA LYS A 81 7.37 15.47 -17.53
C LYS A 81 7.30 13.99 -17.25
N LYS A 82 8.31 13.23 -17.70
CA LYS A 82 8.43 11.80 -17.45
C LYS A 82 9.04 11.55 -16.07
N TRP A 83 8.59 10.49 -15.42
CA TRP A 83 9.20 10.00 -14.18
C TRP A 83 10.20 8.88 -14.44
N GLY A 84 10.93 8.46 -13.38
CA GLY A 84 12.07 7.55 -13.48
C GLY A 84 11.81 6.29 -14.32
N ALA A 85 10.67 5.64 -14.15
CA ALA A 85 10.31 4.43 -14.88
C ALA A 85 10.15 4.69 -16.39
N GLN A 86 9.44 5.75 -16.76
CA GLN A 86 9.25 6.12 -18.17
C GLN A 86 10.54 6.51 -18.86
N ILE A 87 11.45 7.16 -18.13
CA ILE A 87 12.77 7.55 -18.62
C ILE A 87 13.64 6.30 -18.82
N ASN A 88 13.81 5.50 -17.77
CA ASN A 88 14.72 4.36 -17.81
C ASN A 88 14.25 3.28 -18.81
N PHE A 89 12.94 3.03 -18.89
CA PHE A 89 12.39 2.05 -19.82
C PHE A 89 12.04 2.63 -21.19
N ASN A 90 12.30 3.93 -21.42
CA ASN A 90 11.99 4.64 -22.65
C ASN A 90 10.55 4.38 -23.14
N THR A 91 9.58 4.57 -22.26
CA THR A 91 8.16 4.36 -22.54
C THR A 91 7.33 5.62 -22.24
N SER A 92 6.09 5.65 -22.73
CA SER A 92 5.03 6.57 -22.31
C SER A 92 3.98 5.92 -21.41
N ASP A 93 4.05 4.60 -21.24
CA ASP A 93 3.09 3.84 -20.45
C ASP A 93 3.26 4.15 -18.96
N ASP A 94 2.18 3.95 -18.19
CA ASP A 94 2.29 3.84 -16.74
C ASP A 94 2.98 2.51 -16.33
N MET A 95 3.42 2.44 -15.08
CA MET A 95 4.16 1.28 -14.58
C MET A 95 3.35 -0.02 -14.71
N PHE A 96 2.05 -0.02 -14.43
CA PHE A 96 1.25 -1.25 -14.47
C PHE A 96 1.10 -1.76 -15.90
N THR A 97 0.80 -0.87 -16.85
CA THR A 97 0.71 -1.21 -18.28
C THR A 97 2.05 -1.75 -18.78
N TYR A 98 3.16 -1.08 -18.47
CA TYR A 98 4.49 -1.54 -18.87
C TYR A 98 4.84 -2.90 -18.24
N PHE A 99 4.62 -3.07 -16.93
CA PHE A 99 4.92 -4.31 -16.22
C PHE A 99 4.06 -5.47 -16.70
N GLN A 100 2.83 -5.20 -17.12
CA GLN A 100 1.97 -6.20 -17.75
C GLN A 100 2.57 -6.68 -19.08
N ALA A 101 2.99 -5.74 -19.94
CA ALA A 101 3.59 -6.05 -21.24
C ALA A 101 4.91 -6.83 -21.10
N GLN A 102 5.70 -6.57 -20.05
CA GLN A 102 6.93 -7.31 -19.76
C GLN A 102 6.71 -8.64 -19.01
N GLY A 103 5.48 -8.96 -18.60
CA GLY A 103 5.19 -10.14 -17.78
C GLY A 103 5.66 -10.04 -16.32
N TRP A 104 6.00 -8.83 -15.84
CA TRP A 104 6.47 -8.57 -14.48
C TRP A 104 5.33 -8.28 -13.49
N LEU A 105 4.14 -7.95 -13.98
CA LEU A 105 2.97 -7.64 -13.15
C LEU A 105 2.65 -8.70 -12.08
N PRO A 106 2.72 -10.03 -12.35
CA PRO A 106 2.51 -11.03 -11.31
C PRO A 106 3.50 -10.93 -10.14
N ARG A 107 4.75 -10.53 -10.40
CA ARG A 107 5.78 -10.34 -9.36
C ARG A 107 5.48 -9.11 -8.52
N LEU A 108 5.09 -8.02 -9.16
CA LEU A 108 4.63 -6.80 -8.47
C LEU A 108 3.45 -7.12 -7.54
N HIS A 109 2.42 -7.82 -8.06
CA HIS A 109 1.25 -8.21 -7.27
C HIS A 109 1.60 -9.08 -6.06
N ARG A 110 2.47 -10.10 -6.23
CA ARG A 110 2.92 -10.93 -5.09
C ARG A 110 3.66 -10.11 -4.03
N THR A 111 4.51 -9.19 -4.46
CA THR A 111 5.30 -8.34 -3.56
C THR A 111 4.40 -7.41 -2.73
N LEU A 112 3.51 -6.67 -3.40
CA LEU A 112 2.56 -5.78 -2.74
C LEU A 112 1.58 -6.55 -1.85
N GLY A 113 1.12 -7.72 -2.30
CA GLY A 113 0.24 -8.60 -1.51
C GLY A 113 0.88 -9.08 -0.21
N GLY A 114 2.14 -9.51 -0.24
CA GLY A 114 2.89 -9.88 0.97
C GLY A 114 3.03 -8.72 1.96
N GLY A 115 3.30 -7.52 1.45
CA GLY A 115 3.34 -6.30 2.26
C GLY A 115 1.99 -5.93 2.88
N ALA A 116 0.88 -6.15 2.16
CA ALA A 116 -0.46 -5.92 2.69
C ALA A 116 -0.79 -6.88 3.85
N ILE A 117 -0.45 -8.17 3.69
CA ILE A 117 -0.64 -9.19 4.74
C ILE A 117 0.19 -8.86 5.99
N ALA A 118 1.46 -8.45 5.80
CA ALA A 118 2.36 -8.15 6.91
C ALA A 118 1.88 -6.96 7.78
N GLN A 119 1.20 -5.99 7.18
CA GLN A 119 0.72 -4.77 7.84
C GLN A 119 -0.69 -4.91 8.44
N ALA A 120 -1.51 -5.82 7.92
CA ALA A 120 -2.91 -5.97 8.32
C ALA A 120 -3.12 -6.07 9.84
N PRO A 121 -2.36 -6.87 10.62
CA PRO A 121 -2.58 -6.99 12.06
C PRO A 121 -2.50 -5.66 12.82
N GLY A 122 -1.57 -4.78 12.41
CA GLY A 122 -1.43 -3.46 13.04
C GLY A 122 -2.55 -2.51 12.66
N ILE A 123 -2.94 -2.53 11.39
CA ILE A 123 -4.05 -1.71 10.88
C ILE A 123 -5.35 -2.07 11.61
N LEU A 124 -5.62 -3.37 11.76
CA LEU A 124 -6.82 -3.87 12.43
C LEU A 124 -6.82 -3.59 13.94
N ALA A 125 -5.66 -3.67 14.61
CA ALA A 125 -5.62 -3.55 16.07
C ALA A 125 -5.63 -2.11 16.60
N ASP A 126 -5.05 -1.15 15.87
CA ASP A 126 -4.69 0.16 16.45
C ASP A 126 -5.61 1.32 16.07
N TYR A 127 -6.52 1.13 15.11
CA TYR A 127 -7.59 2.08 14.81
C TYR A 127 -8.93 1.60 15.42
N PRO A 128 -9.78 2.47 15.97
CA PRO A 128 -11.00 2.08 16.69
C PRO A 128 -12.15 1.65 15.75
N TRP A 129 -11.93 0.63 14.93
CA TRP A 129 -12.93 0.11 13.96
C TRP A 129 -14.23 -0.37 14.63
N HIS A 130 -14.16 -0.80 15.89
CA HIS A 130 -15.33 -1.23 16.66
C HIS A 130 -16.39 -0.13 16.83
N GLU A 131 -16.02 1.16 16.75
CA GLU A 131 -16.96 2.29 16.79
C GLU A 131 -17.98 2.26 15.65
N PHE A 132 -17.66 1.57 14.55
CA PHE A 132 -18.54 1.50 13.39
C PHE A 132 -19.74 0.58 13.60
N GLY A 133 -19.71 -0.34 14.58
CA GLY A 133 -20.82 -1.22 14.89
C GLY A 133 -21.28 -2.04 13.67
N SER A 134 -22.57 -1.95 13.31
CA SER A 134 -23.16 -2.67 12.17
C SER A 134 -23.19 -1.87 10.85
N ARG A 135 -22.40 -0.78 10.75
CA ARG A 135 -22.37 0.09 9.58
C ARG A 135 -21.69 -0.57 8.38
N THR A 136 -21.99 -0.05 7.21
CA THR A 136 -21.29 -0.41 5.98
C THR A 136 -20.12 0.55 5.76
N VAL A 137 -18.91 0.00 5.67
CA VAL A 137 -17.69 0.75 5.33
C VAL A 137 -17.50 0.68 3.81
N LEU A 138 -17.45 1.83 3.14
CA LEU A 138 -17.08 1.91 1.73
C LEU A 138 -15.57 2.07 1.56
N ASP A 139 -14.91 1.06 1.01
CA ASP A 139 -13.50 1.14 0.62
C ASP A 139 -13.37 1.71 -0.80
N VAL A 140 -12.90 2.96 -0.90
CA VAL A 140 -12.75 3.70 -2.16
C VAL A 140 -11.35 3.43 -2.72
N GLY A 141 -11.30 2.90 -3.95
CA GLY A 141 -10.09 2.31 -4.51
C GLY A 141 -9.73 0.97 -3.85
N GLY A 142 -10.73 0.22 -3.37
CA GLY A 142 -10.52 -0.99 -2.56
C GLY A 142 -9.93 -2.17 -3.33
N GLY A 143 -9.78 -2.08 -4.65
CA GLY A 143 -9.22 -3.13 -5.48
C GLY A 143 -10.01 -4.44 -5.38
N GLY A 144 -9.31 -5.56 -5.19
CA GLY A 144 -9.93 -6.86 -4.93
C GLY A 144 -10.54 -7.01 -3.52
N GLY A 145 -10.48 -5.97 -2.68
CA GLY A 145 -11.12 -5.95 -1.36
C GLY A 145 -10.31 -6.55 -0.21
N GLY A 146 -9.02 -6.87 -0.41
CA GLY A 146 -8.22 -7.58 0.61
C GLY A 146 -8.14 -6.86 1.97
N PHE A 147 -8.08 -5.52 1.97
CA PHE A 147 -8.14 -4.74 3.21
C PHE A 147 -9.52 -4.86 3.87
N LEU A 148 -10.59 -4.56 3.13
CA LEU A 148 -11.96 -4.67 3.60
C LEU A 148 -12.28 -6.07 4.14
N VAL A 149 -11.88 -7.13 3.44
CA VAL A 149 -12.04 -8.53 3.90
C VAL A 149 -11.37 -8.77 5.25
N SER A 150 -10.14 -8.28 5.42
CA SER A 150 -9.41 -8.41 6.68
C SER A 150 -10.14 -7.70 7.81
N LEU A 151 -10.70 -6.52 7.52
CA LEU A 151 -11.50 -5.75 8.46
C LEU A 151 -12.80 -6.47 8.84
N LEU A 152 -13.53 -6.99 7.86
CA LEU A 152 -14.79 -7.71 8.10
C LEU A 152 -14.55 -9.00 8.89
N ARG A 153 -13.44 -9.71 8.66
CA ARG A 153 -13.10 -10.93 9.42
C ARG A 153 -12.80 -10.63 10.89
N GLU A 154 -12.14 -9.51 11.18
CA GLU A 154 -11.84 -9.10 12.56
C GLU A 154 -13.07 -8.54 13.28
N TYR A 155 -13.97 -7.85 12.57
CA TYR A 155 -15.16 -7.19 13.13
C TYR A 155 -16.45 -7.77 12.50
N PRO A 156 -17.05 -8.82 13.08
CA PRO A 156 -18.14 -9.59 12.45
C PRO A 156 -19.42 -8.80 12.16
N ASP A 157 -19.69 -7.72 12.91
CA ASP A 157 -20.90 -6.91 12.74
C ASP A 157 -20.81 -5.94 11.56
N LEU A 158 -19.59 -5.61 11.10
CA LEU A 158 -19.41 -4.67 10.00
C LEU A 158 -19.94 -5.22 8.69
N LYS A 159 -20.37 -4.32 7.81
CA LYS A 159 -20.66 -4.62 6.41
C LYS A 159 -19.66 -3.88 5.53
N GLY A 160 -19.50 -4.36 4.31
CA GLY A 160 -18.55 -3.79 3.37
C GLY A 160 -19.19 -3.34 2.07
N ALA A 161 -18.56 -2.34 1.47
CA ALA A 161 -18.74 -1.95 0.09
C ALA A 161 -17.38 -1.57 -0.51
N ILE A 162 -17.25 -1.72 -1.83
CA ILE A 162 -16.05 -1.37 -2.58
C ILE A 162 -16.45 -0.46 -3.73
N LEU A 163 -15.76 0.67 -3.87
CA LEU A 163 -15.80 1.49 -5.08
C LEU A 163 -14.46 1.36 -5.78
N ASP A 164 -14.47 0.95 -7.04
CA ASP A 164 -13.28 0.91 -7.89
C ASP A 164 -13.70 1.01 -9.36
N LEU A 165 -12.74 1.02 -10.28
CA LEU A 165 -13.01 1.00 -11.72
C LEU A 165 -13.86 -0.23 -12.09
N PRO A 166 -14.73 -0.13 -13.12
CA PRO A 166 -15.63 -1.23 -13.49
C PRO A 166 -14.94 -2.59 -13.68
N ARG A 167 -13.79 -2.61 -14.37
CA ARG A 167 -13.00 -3.84 -14.58
C ARG A 167 -12.48 -4.44 -13.26
N THR A 168 -12.08 -3.59 -12.32
CA THR A 168 -11.64 -4.04 -10.99
C THR A 168 -12.80 -4.63 -10.21
N ILE A 169 -13.98 -4.03 -10.32
CA ILE A 169 -15.20 -4.50 -9.65
C ILE A 169 -15.73 -5.80 -10.26
N GLU A 170 -15.59 -6.00 -11.58
CA GLU A 170 -15.85 -7.30 -12.20
C GLU A 170 -14.97 -8.39 -11.56
N HIS A 171 -13.68 -8.11 -11.37
CA HIS A 171 -12.78 -9.03 -10.68
C HIS A 171 -13.16 -9.23 -9.21
N ALA A 172 -13.42 -8.16 -8.44
CA ALA A 172 -13.88 -8.28 -7.06
C ALA A 172 -15.16 -9.12 -6.96
N THR A 173 -16.09 -8.95 -7.90
CA THR A 173 -17.32 -9.76 -7.97
C THR A 173 -17.03 -11.24 -8.11
N THR A 174 -16.00 -11.65 -8.87
CA THR A 174 -15.63 -13.08 -8.93
C THR A 174 -15.03 -13.58 -7.61
N LEU A 175 -14.35 -12.73 -6.84
CA LEU A 175 -13.79 -13.11 -5.53
C LEU A 175 -14.88 -13.29 -4.46
N PHE A 176 -15.93 -12.47 -4.48
CA PHE A 176 -17.00 -12.48 -3.47
C PHE A 176 -18.22 -13.33 -3.85
N HIS A 177 -18.60 -13.41 -5.13
CA HIS A 177 -19.91 -13.97 -5.53
C HIS A 177 -19.83 -15.23 -6.42
N ASN A 178 -18.64 -15.65 -6.84
CA ASN A 178 -18.45 -16.98 -7.42
C ASN A 178 -18.40 -18.03 -6.28
N PRO A 179 -19.09 -19.18 -6.35
CA PRO A 179 -18.96 -20.25 -5.37
C PRO A 179 -17.52 -20.67 -5.04
N ASP A 180 -16.60 -20.60 -6.01
CA ASP A 180 -15.17 -20.90 -5.83
C ASP A 180 -14.32 -19.67 -5.45
N GLY A 181 -14.97 -18.52 -5.21
CA GLY A 181 -14.33 -17.26 -4.86
C GLY A 181 -13.71 -17.29 -3.45
N VAL A 182 -12.51 -16.76 -3.31
CA VAL A 182 -11.75 -16.75 -2.04
C VAL A 182 -12.41 -15.95 -0.90
N TYR A 183 -13.41 -15.12 -1.22
CA TYR A 183 -14.18 -14.30 -0.27
C TYR A 183 -15.69 -14.63 -0.30
N TYR A 184 -16.07 -15.78 -0.87
CA TYR A 184 -17.46 -16.22 -0.96
C TYR A 184 -18.16 -16.35 0.41
N ASP A 185 -17.40 -16.59 1.46
CA ASP A 185 -17.85 -16.59 2.86
C ASP A 185 -18.41 -15.24 3.32
N LEU A 186 -17.99 -14.14 2.69
CA LEU A 186 -18.39 -12.77 3.05
C LEU A 186 -19.46 -12.15 2.15
N ARG A 187 -19.97 -12.90 1.15
CA ARG A 187 -20.90 -12.38 0.13
C ARG A 187 -22.17 -11.70 0.69
N GLU A 188 -22.68 -12.16 1.84
CA GLU A 188 -23.87 -11.59 2.48
C GLU A 188 -23.56 -10.25 3.19
N ARG A 189 -22.29 -10.05 3.58
CA ARG A 189 -21.79 -8.82 4.22
C ARG A 189 -21.25 -7.81 3.21
N VAL A 190 -20.97 -8.27 1.99
CA VAL A 190 -20.60 -7.45 0.82
C VAL A 190 -21.52 -7.87 -0.34
N PRO A 191 -22.82 -7.50 -0.27
CA PRO A 191 -23.78 -7.90 -1.28
C PRO A 191 -23.41 -7.29 -2.64
N ARG A 192 -23.94 -7.84 -3.73
CA ARG A 192 -23.46 -7.52 -5.08
C ARG A 192 -23.64 -6.03 -5.43
N GLU A 193 -24.69 -5.40 -4.92
CA GLU A 193 -24.97 -3.96 -5.05
C GLU A 193 -23.94 -3.08 -4.32
N ASN A 194 -23.18 -3.62 -3.38
CA ASN A 194 -22.10 -2.94 -2.68
C ASN A 194 -20.74 -3.10 -3.38
N LEU A 195 -20.69 -3.77 -4.54
CA LEU A 195 -19.54 -3.80 -5.43
C LEU A 195 -19.80 -2.81 -6.57
N ILE A 196 -19.25 -1.60 -6.43
CA ILE A 196 -19.71 -0.41 -7.16
C ILE A 196 -18.63 -0.01 -8.17
N GLY A 197 -18.92 -0.19 -9.45
CA GLY A 197 -18.07 0.28 -10.54
C GLY A 197 -18.22 1.79 -10.75
N GLY A 198 -17.12 2.54 -10.67
CA GLY A 198 -17.16 3.99 -10.81
C GLY A 198 -15.79 4.66 -10.87
N ASP A 199 -15.81 5.99 -10.85
CA ASP A 199 -14.63 6.84 -10.89
C ASP A 199 -14.74 7.87 -9.75
N PHE A 200 -13.93 7.69 -8.72
CA PHE A 200 -13.96 8.51 -7.51
C PHE A 200 -13.51 9.97 -7.75
N LEU A 201 -12.92 10.30 -8.91
CA LEU A 201 -12.65 11.68 -9.31
C LEU A 201 -13.92 12.40 -9.79
N LYS A 202 -14.96 11.65 -10.14
CA LYS A 202 -16.23 12.18 -10.63
C LYS A 202 -17.31 12.09 -9.56
N SER A 203 -17.51 10.92 -8.98
CA SER A 203 -18.54 10.70 -7.98
C SER A 203 -18.24 9.52 -7.08
N VAL A 204 -18.77 9.58 -5.86
CA VAL A 204 -18.70 8.52 -4.86
C VAL A 204 -20.12 8.30 -4.34
N PRO A 205 -20.59 7.06 -4.13
CA PRO A 205 -21.91 6.78 -3.58
C PRO A 205 -21.99 7.19 -2.09
N SER A 206 -23.19 7.49 -1.60
CA SER A 206 -23.41 7.97 -0.24
C SER A 206 -23.30 6.88 0.83
N PHE A 207 -22.34 7.07 1.74
CA PHE A 207 -22.10 6.28 2.94
C PHE A 207 -21.78 7.19 4.14
N GLU A 208 -21.85 6.65 5.36
CA GLU A 208 -21.40 7.32 6.58
C GLU A 208 -19.88 7.19 6.76
N VAL A 209 -19.31 6.03 6.45
CA VAL A 209 -17.90 5.71 6.70
C VAL A 209 -17.21 5.29 5.41
N TYR A 210 -16.10 5.95 5.13
CA TYR A 210 -15.25 5.67 3.97
C TYR A 210 -13.84 5.29 4.42
N THR A 211 -13.18 4.44 3.64
CA THR A 211 -11.75 4.17 3.74
C THR A 211 -11.07 4.42 2.39
N MET A 212 -9.81 4.82 2.43
CA MET A 212 -8.92 4.83 1.27
C MET A 212 -7.54 4.36 1.74
N LYS A 213 -6.98 3.33 1.11
CA LYS A 213 -5.68 2.77 1.52
C LYS A 213 -4.74 2.68 0.33
N TRP A 214 -3.61 3.38 0.40
CA TRP A 214 -2.63 3.48 -0.70
C TRP A 214 -3.29 3.92 -2.02
N ILE A 215 -3.97 5.07 -1.96
CA ILE A 215 -4.63 5.67 -3.12
C ILE A 215 -4.18 7.11 -3.29
N LEU A 216 -4.31 7.94 -2.26
CA LEU A 216 -4.09 9.37 -2.36
C LEU A 216 -2.60 9.72 -2.60
N HIS A 217 -1.68 8.81 -2.30
CA HIS A 217 -0.26 8.96 -2.63
C HIS A 217 0.07 8.82 -4.13
N ASP A 218 -0.83 8.24 -4.93
CA ASP A 218 -0.68 8.14 -6.39
C ASP A 218 -0.97 9.48 -7.09
N TRP A 219 -1.71 10.36 -6.41
CA TRP A 219 -2.28 11.57 -6.98
C TRP A 219 -1.54 12.83 -6.55
N LYS A 220 -1.53 13.85 -7.41
CA LYS A 220 -1.07 15.19 -7.04
C LYS A 220 -2.16 15.95 -6.28
N ASP A 221 -1.76 16.98 -5.56
CA ASP A 221 -2.63 17.73 -4.64
C ASP A 221 -3.96 18.22 -5.25
N PRO A 222 -4.03 18.73 -6.51
CA PRO A 222 -5.31 19.11 -7.12
C PRO A 222 -6.30 17.96 -7.25
N ASP A 223 -5.79 16.78 -7.61
CA ASP A 223 -6.61 15.56 -7.76
C ASP A 223 -7.02 15.03 -6.39
N VAL A 224 -6.10 15.02 -5.41
CA VAL A 224 -6.43 14.65 -4.02
C VAL A 224 -7.55 15.54 -3.46
N ILE A 225 -7.48 16.86 -3.68
CA ILE A 225 -8.55 17.78 -3.26
C ILE A 225 -9.87 17.43 -3.97
N THR A 226 -9.83 17.08 -5.25
CA THR A 226 -11.01 16.68 -6.02
C THR A 226 -11.65 15.42 -5.43
N ILE A 227 -10.86 14.37 -5.19
CA ILE A 227 -11.31 13.11 -4.58
C ILE A 227 -11.92 13.36 -3.20
N LEU A 228 -11.21 14.09 -2.33
CA LEU A 228 -11.68 14.39 -0.98
C LEU A 228 -12.99 15.20 -1.01
N ARG A 229 -13.17 16.10 -1.98
CA ARG A 229 -14.43 16.85 -2.17
C ARG A 229 -15.57 15.96 -2.66
N CYS A 230 -15.32 15.02 -3.57
CA CYS A 230 -16.32 14.05 -4.02
C CYS A 230 -16.82 13.21 -2.84
N ILE A 231 -15.91 12.70 -2.00
CA ILE A 231 -16.27 11.96 -0.78
C ILE A 231 -17.01 12.87 0.20
N ARG A 232 -16.55 14.11 0.39
CA ARG A 232 -17.19 15.08 1.31
C ARG A 232 -18.63 15.38 0.91
N ALA A 233 -18.90 15.50 -0.38
CA ALA A 233 -20.22 15.78 -0.94
C ALA A 233 -21.16 14.57 -0.83
N ALA A 234 -20.63 13.34 -0.92
CA ALA A 234 -21.39 12.11 -0.79
C ALA A 234 -21.64 11.68 0.67
N LEU A 235 -20.81 12.16 1.62
CA LEU A 235 -20.86 11.80 3.04
C LEU A 235 -22.25 12.03 3.65
N ILE A 236 -22.86 10.96 4.14
CA ILE A 236 -24.08 11.02 4.95
C ILE A 236 -23.70 11.62 6.30
N PRO A 237 -24.28 12.76 6.72
CA PRO A 237 -23.94 13.38 8.00
C PRO A 237 -24.40 12.53 9.18
N GLY A 238 -23.51 12.37 10.17
CA GLY A 238 -23.75 11.57 11.36
C GLY A 238 -22.60 11.73 12.36
N PRO A 239 -22.79 11.34 13.63
CA PRO A 239 -21.77 11.47 14.68
C PRO A 239 -20.50 10.65 14.39
N ASP A 240 -20.67 9.53 13.67
CA ASP A 240 -19.58 8.63 13.30
C ASP A 240 -19.05 8.84 11.89
N SER A 241 -19.64 9.78 11.14
CA SER A 241 -19.31 9.97 9.73
C SER A 241 -17.90 10.49 9.56
N ARG A 242 -17.10 9.76 8.78
CA ARG A 242 -15.67 10.00 8.64
C ARG A 242 -15.10 9.35 7.39
N LEU A 243 -13.96 9.85 6.96
CA LEU A 243 -13.07 9.19 6.01
C LEU A 243 -11.81 8.77 6.76
N VAL A 244 -11.43 7.50 6.68
CA VAL A 244 -10.16 7.00 7.22
C VAL A 244 -9.19 6.79 6.07
N VAL A 245 -8.17 7.64 6.00
CA VAL A 245 -7.10 7.53 5.02
C VAL A 245 -5.95 6.71 5.63
N LEU A 246 -5.62 5.59 5.01
CA LEU A 246 -4.53 4.69 5.39
C LEU A 246 -3.35 4.92 4.45
N GLU A 247 -2.50 5.89 4.82
CA GLU A 247 -1.36 6.33 4.03
C GLU A 247 -0.12 6.49 4.92
N SER A 248 1.05 6.49 4.29
CA SER A 248 2.30 6.82 4.96
C SER A 248 2.36 8.32 5.30
N ILE A 249 2.94 8.64 6.46
CA ILE A 249 3.21 10.03 6.86
C ILE A 249 4.70 10.29 6.73
N LEU A 250 5.07 11.23 5.87
CA LEU A 250 6.44 11.72 5.81
C LEU A 250 6.83 12.39 7.12
N SER A 251 7.89 11.86 7.72
CA SER A 251 8.48 12.36 8.94
C SER A 251 10.01 12.31 8.86
N ASP A 252 10.65 13.16 9.66
CA ASP A 252 12.11 13.21 9.77
C ASP A 252 12.65 12.12 10.71
N GLY A 253 13.98 12.00 10.77
CA GLY A 253 14.66 11.10 11.69
C GLY A 253 14.54 9.61 11.34
N GLN A 254 14.96 8.74 12.27
CA GLN A 254 15.05 7.29 12.01
C GLN A 254 13.68 6.63 11.78
N TYR A 255 12.63 7.12 12.46
CA TYR A 255 11.28 6.55 12.36
C TYR A 255 10.62 6.81 10.99
N GLY A 256 10.94 7.92 10.33
CA GLY A 256 10.47 8.22 8.97
C GLY A 256 11.30 7.62 7.84
N ARG A 257 12.21 6.66 8.12
CA ARG A 257 13.09 6.10 7.08
C ARG A 257 12.29 5.45 5.95
N LEU A 258 11.30 4.63 6.30
CA LEU A 258 10.51 3.89 5.31
C LEU A 258 9.61 4.81 4.49
N SER A 259 8.96 5.80 5.11
CA SER A 259 8.13 6.78 4.41
C SER A 259 8.94 7.60 3.40
N ARG A 260 10.18 7.98 3.73
CA ARG A 260 11.06 8.73 2.80
C ARG A 260 11.54 7.90 1.61
N TYR A 261 11.84 6.62 1.80
CA TYR A 261 12.12 5.73 0.67
C TYR A 261 10.85 5.47 -0.16
N GLY A 262 9.70 5.33 0.50
CA GLY A 262 8.39 5.25 -0.15
C GLY A 262 8.13 6.44 -1.08
N ASP A 263 8.41 7.66 -0.63
CA ASP A 263 8.25 8.88 -1.43
C ASP A 263 9.08 8.89 -2.71
N ILE A 264 10.36 8.51 -2.60
CA ILE A 264 11.23 8.35 -3.79
C ILE A 264 10.67 7.29 -4.73
N ASN A 265 10.19 6.16 -4.18
CA ASN A 265 9.58 5.12 -4.99
C ASN A 265 8.35 5.64 -5.74
N MET A 266 7.43 6.33 -5.05
CA MET A 266 6.23 6.90 -5.67
C MET A 266 6.57 7.93 -6.75
N MET A 267 7.54 8.80 -6.48
CA MET A 267 8.04 9.77 -7.47
C MET A 267 8.56 9.05 -8.73
N MET A 268 9.37 8.00 -8.56
CA MET A 268 10.03 7.34 -9.69
C MET A 268 9.14 6.32 -10.44
N THR A 269 8.07 5.79 -9.84
CA THR A 269 7.21 4.76 -10.44
C THR A 269 5.90 5.28 -11.01
N ALA A 270 5.28 6.25 -10.33
CA ALA A 270 3.90 6.67 -10.61
C ALA A 270 3.73 8.20 -10.70
N ASN A 271 4.83 8.96 -10.59
CA ASN A 271 4.75 10.41 -10.36
C ASN A 271 3.89 10.75 -9.13
N GLY A 272 3.81 9.84 -8.17
CA GLY A 272 3.11 10.01 -6.90
C GLY A 272 3.94 10.85 -5.92
N GLN A 273 3.45 10.94 -4.69
CA GLN A 273 4.17 11.53 -3.57
C GLN A 273 3.58 11.08 -2.24
N GLU A 274 4.44 10.86 -1.26
CA GLU A 274 4.03 10.80 0.14
C GLU A 274 3.90 12.22 0.69
N ARG A 275 3.26 12.37 1.84
CA ARG A 275 2.96 13.70 2.40
C ARG A 275 3.24 13.79 3.89
N THR A 276 3.70 14.96 4.31
CA THR A 276 3.86 15.29 5.73
C THR A 276 2.49 15.51 6.37
N GLU A 277 2.44 15.46 7.70
CA GLU A 277 1.22 15.80 8.44
C GLU A 277 0.70 17.21 8.07
N GLU A 278 1.59 18.20 7.94
CA GLU A 278 1.20 19.56 7.55
C GLU A 278 0.55 19.61 6.16
N GLN A 279 1.07 18.85 5.20
CA GLN A 279 0.48 18.74 3.87
C GLN A 279 -0.90 18.07 3.92
N TRP A 280 -1.05 16.99 4.70
CA TRP A 280 -2.36 16.37 4.92
C TRP A 280 -3.38 17.33 5.55
N GLN A 281 -2.96 18.12 6.55
CA GLN A 281 -3.82 19.12 7.18
C GLN A 281 -4.29 20.19 6.16
N LYS A 282 -3.40 20.65 5.27
CA LYS A 282 -3.75 21.60 4.20
C LYS A 282 -4.76 21.01 3.21
N LEU A 283 -4.55 19.76 2.79
CA LEU A 283 -5.44 19.07 1.86
C LEU A 283 -6.82 18.83 2.46
N ALA A 284 -6.88 18.36 3.71
CA ALA A 284 -8.13 18.19 4.44
C ALA A 284 -8.88 19.53 4.53
N ALA A 285 -8.18 20.60 4.94
CA ALA A 285 -8.76 21.93 5.05
C ALA A 285 -9.33 22.46 3.73
N ALA A 286 -8.62 22.25 2.61
CA ALA A 286 -9.03 22.70 1.28
C ALA A 286 -10.22 21.90 0.69
N SER A 287 -10.58 20.78 1.30
CA SER A 287 -11.61 19.85 0.83
C SER A 287 -12.77 19.65 1.83
N GLY A 288 -12.84 20.48 2.88
CA GLY A 288 -13.95 20.46 3.84
C GLY A 288 -13.86 19.42 4.93
N TRP A 289 -12.66 18.89 5.14
CA TRP A 289 -12.32 17.95 6.19
C TRP A 289 -11.44 18.60 7.25
N GLU A 290 -11.45 18.02 8.45
CA GLU A 290 -10.45 18.25 9.48
C GLU A 290 -9.87 16.92 9.92
N ILE A 291 -8.58 16.90 10.22
CA ILE A 291 -7.94 15.72 10.79
C ILE A 291 -8.26 15.74 12.28
N SER A 292 -9.10 14.80 12.71
CA SER A 292 -9.41 14.63 14.13
C SER A 292 -8.23 14.01 14.87
N LYS A 293 -7.60 13.00 14.27
CA LYS A 293 -6.43 12.31 14.83
C LYS A 293 -5.67 11.53 13.76
N ILE A 294 -4.36 11.40 13.92
CA ILE A 294 -3.53 10.46 13.19
C ILE A 294 -3.14 9.33 14.16
N TYR A 295 -3.48 8.10 13.80
CA TYR A 295 -3.17 6.91 14.58
C TYR A 295 -1.93 6.23 13.99
N PRO A 296 -0.81 6.17 14.74
CA PRO A 296 0.29 5.26 14.41
C PRO A 296 -0.18 3.81 14.54
N LEU A 297 0.16 2.97 13.57
CA LEU A 297 -0.27 1.57 13.53
C LEU A 297 0.95 0.67 13.66
N ARG A 298 0.96 -0.24 14.64
CA ARG A 298 2.12 -1.07 14.95
C ARG A 298 2.51 -1.94 13.77
N ARG A 299 3.80 -2.04 13.47
CA ARG A 299 4.32 -2.89 12.37
C ARG A 299 3.65 -2.60 11.01
N SER A 300 3.13 -1.40 10.83
CA SER A 300 2.54 -0.90 9.59
C SER A 300 3.38 0.27 9.07
N TRP A 301 3.39 0.46 7.76
CA TRP A 301 3.98 1.65 7.13
C TRP A 301 2.97 2.79 7.07
N VAL A 302 1.68 2.47 6.98
CA VAL A 302 0.61 3.46 6.98
C VAL A 302 0.25 3.86 8.41
N CYS A 303 -0.16 5.12 8.55
CA CYS A 303 -0.96 5.60 9.67
C CYS A 303 -2.44 5.64 9.26
N ALA A 304 -3.35 5.64 10.23
CA ALA A 304 -4.75 5.96 9.95
C ALA A 304 -5.00 7.44 10.25
N ILE A 305 -5.25 8.22 9.21
CA ILE A 305 -5.60 9.63 9.27
C ILE A 305 -7.13 9.70 9.33
N ASP A 306 -7.67 10.08 10.49
CA ASP A 306 -9.11 10.17 10.76
C ASP A 306 -9.63 11.55 10.36
N LEU A 307 -10.31 11.63 9.21
CA LEU A 307 -10.88 12.86 8.67
C LEU A 307 -12.35 12.99 9.05
N ARG A 308 -12.69 14.11 9.68
CA ARG A 308 -14.07 14.47 10.07
C ARG A 308 -14.61 15.63 9.23
N PRO A 309 -15.92 15.63 8.95
CA PRO A 309 -16.54 16.72 8.19
C PRO A 309 -16.49 18.01 9.00
N ARG A 310 -15.95 19.09 8.42
CA ARG A 310 -16.06 20.42 9.03
C ARG A 310 -17.51 20.88 9.05
N ALA A 311 -17.98 21.36 10.21
CA ALA A 311 -19.37 21.74 10.46
C ALA A 311 -19.91 22.89 9.58
N TYR A 312 -19.03 23.72 9.01
CA TYR A 312 -19.41 24.92 8.22
C TYR A 312 -18.71 25.00 6.86
N TRP A 313 -18.52 23.86 6.19
CA TRP A 313 -17.97 23.84 4.84
C TRP A 313 -19.04 24.11 3.78
N LYS A 314 -18.84 25.13 2.94
CA LYS A 314 -19.56 25.30 1.66
C LYS A 314 -18.57 24.97 0.55
N ALA A 315 -18.95 24.02 -0.31
CA ALA A 315 -18.14 23.53 -1.42
C ALA A 315 -17.81 24.63 -2.44
#